data_AF-A0A9D8XIF0-F1
#
_entry.id   AF-A0A9D8XIF0-F1
#
_cell.length_a   1.000
_cell.length_b   1.000
_cell.length_c   1.000
_cell.angle_alpha   90.00
_cell.angle_beta   90.00
_cell.angle_gamma   90.00
#
_symmetry.space_group_name_H-M   'P 1'
#
loop_
_entity.id
_entity.type
_entity.pdbx_description
1 polymer ?
#
loop_
_entity_poly.entity_id
_entity_poly.type
_entity_poly.pdbx_seq_one_letter_code
_entity_poly.pdbx_strand_id
1 'polypeptide(L)'
;MAKKWICNVCGYVHEGETAPERCPQCRVPSDKFRELKEDKLEFVTEHVIGIAADTDEEMKKDLNAHFMGEATEVGMYLAMSRQADREGYPEIAEAFKRYAWEEAEH
;
A
#
# COMPACT_ATOMS: atom_id res chain seq x y z
N MET A 1 -21.35 27.42 -13.16
CA MET A 1 -20.06 27.39 -12.44
C MET A 1 -19.03 26.90 -13.45
N ALA A 2 -17.84 27.49 -13.50
CA ALA A 2 -16.82 27.05 -14.43
C ALA A 2 -16.38 25.62 -14.07
N LYS A 3 -16.25 24.74 -15.06
CA LYS A 3 -15.76 23.38 -14.85
C LYS A 3 -14.29 23.41 -14.43
N LYS A 4 -13.90 22.46 -13.59
CA LYS A 4 -12.49 22.26 -13.21
C LYS A 4 -11.93 21.07 -13.97
N TRP A 5 -10.70 21.20 -14.46
CA TRP A 5 -10.00 20.17 -15.19
C TRP A 5 -8.67 19.91 -14.51
N ILE A 6 -8.42 18.67 -14.06
CA ILE A 6 -7.15 18.29 -13.44
C ILE A 6 -6.29 17.52 -14.43
N CYS A 7 -5.00 17.89 -14.52
CA CYS A 7 -4.01 17.14 -15.28
C CYS A 7 -3.64 15.84 -14.54
N ASN A 8 -3.87 14.68 -15.16
CA ASN A 8 -3.55 13.37 -14.58
C ASN A 8 -2.05 13.08 -14.47
N VAL A 9 -1.20 13.93 -15.03
CA VAL A 9 0.26 13.76 -15.03
C VAL A 9 0.93 14.56 -13.91
N CYS A 10 0.45 15.78 -13.64
CA CYS A 10 1.12 16.68 -12.68
C CYS A 10 0.18 17.33 -11.65
N GLY A 11 -1.13 17.07 -11.72
CA GLY A 11 -2.11 17.62 -10.78
C GLY A 11 -2.51 19.09 -10.99
N TYR A 12 -2.01 19.77 -12.04
CA TYR A 12 -2.43 21.15 -12.35
C TYR A 12 -3.95 21.22 -12.58
N VAL A 13 -4.63 22.18 -11.93
CA VAL A 13 -6.07 22.42 -12.06
C VAL A 13 -6.31 23.66 -12.92
N HIS A 14 -7.08 23.49 -13.99
CA HIS A 14 -7.56 24.56 -14.86
C HIS A 14 -9.05 24.82 -14.62
N GLU A 15 -9.45 26.09 -14.53
CA GLU A 15 -10.86 26.49 -14.47
C GLU A 15 -11.30 27.04 -15.83
N GLY A 16 -12.29 26.40 -16.45
CA GLY A 16 -12.78 26.77 -17.77
C GLY A 16 -13.79 25.77 -18.34
N GLU A 17 -14.53 26.16 -19.38
CA GLU A 17 -15.52 25.27 -20.03
C GLU A 17 -14.87 24.02 -20.65
N THR A 18 -13.60 24.11 -21.06
CA THR A 18 -12.83 23.03 -21.70
C THR A 18 -11.42 22.93 -21.12
N ALA A 19 -10.82 21.73 -21.17
CA ALA A 19 -9.41 21.55 -20.85
C ALA A 19 -8.50 22.41 -21.75
N PRO A 20 -7.35 22.91 -21.26
CA PRO A 20 -6.41 23.67 -22.07
C PRO A 20 -5.73 22.77 -23.10
N GLU A 21 -5.38 23.30 -24.29
CA GLU A 21 -4.72 22.52 -25.37
C GLU A 21 -3.44 21.83 -24.90
N ARG A 22 -2.69 22.48 -24.01
CA ARG A 22 -1.50 21.93 -23.35
C ARG A 22 -1.47 22.34 -21.89
N CYS A 23 -1.04 21.42 -21.04
CA CYS A 23 -0.81 21.73 -19.63
C CYS A 23 0.29 22.81 -19.49
N PRO A 24 0.04 23.93 -18.80
CA PRO A 24 1.06 24.97 -18.60
C PRO A 24 2.23 24.50 -17.72
N GLN A 25 2.03 23.46 -16.91
CA GLN A 25 3.04 22.95 -15.98
C GLN A 25 3.93 21.85 -16.58
N CYS A 26 3.33 20.82 -17.20
CA CYS A 26 4.07 19.67 -17.73
C CYS A 26 3.99 19.49 -19.25
N ARG A 27 3.28 20.38 -19.97
CA ARG A 27 3.21 20.45 -21.44
C ARG A 27 2.59 19.25 -22.15
N VAL A 28 1.99 18.31 -21.42
CA VAL A 28 1.19 17.22 -21.99
C VAL A 28 -0.07 17.76 -22.68
N PRO A 29 -0.61 17.06 -23.69
CA PRO A 29 -1.80 17.51 -24.41
C PRO A 29 -3.06 17.47 -23.53
N SER A 30 -4.13 18.10 -24.03
CA SER A 30 -5.44 18.15 -23.38
C SER A 30 -6.05 16.78 -23.06
N ASP A 31 -5.64 15.72 -23.77
CA ASP A 31 -6.09 14.33 -23.56
C ASP A 31 -5.74 13.78 -22.17
N LYS A 32 -4.79 14.40 -21.46
CA LYS A 32 -4.39 14.01 -20.10
C LYS A 32 -5.17 14.74 -19.01
N PHE A 33 -6.14 15.58 -19.36
CA PHE A 33 -7.01 16.23 -18.39
C PHE A 33 -8.30 15.42 -18.17
N ARG A 34 -8.77 15.37 -16.92
CA ARG A 34 -10.11 14.89 -16.57
C ARG A 34 -10.93 16.00 -15.91
N GLU A 35 -12.22 16.02 -16.17
CA GLU A 35 -13.16 16.93 -15.51
C GLU A 35 -13.29 16.53 -14.03
N LEU A 36 -13.01 17.47 -13.13
CA LEU A 36 -13.08 17.29 -11.69
C LEU A 36 -14.49 17.67 -11.25
N LYS A 37 -15.31 16.65 -11.00
CA LYS A 37 -16.68 16.82 -10.50
C LYS A 37 -16.63 16.98 -8.98
N GLU A 38 -17.02 18.15 -8.47
CA GLU A 38 -16.99 18.45 -7.03
C GLU A 38 -18.06 17.69 -6.22
N ASP A 39 -18.96 16.98 -6.91
CA ASP A 39 -20.11 16.28 -6.32
C ASP A 39 -19.71 15.03 -5.52
N LYS A 40 -18.49 14.51 -5.71
CA LYS A 40 -17.97 13.31 -5.05
C LYS A 40 -16.48 13.44 -4.74
N LEU A 41 -16.08 13.02 -3.54
CA LEU A 41 -14.67 12.82 -3.21
C LEU A 41 -14.16 11.60 -3.99
N GLU A 42 -13.38 11.84 -5.03
CA GLU A 42 -12.62 10.80 -5.73
C GLU A 42 -11.18 10.83 -5.24
N PHE A 43 -10.80 9.85 -4.42
CA PHE A 43 -9.42 9.67 -3.98
C PHE A 43 -8.57 9.09 -5.10
N VAL A 44 -7.30 9.48 -5.16
CA VAL A 44 -6.35 8.98 -6.17
C VAL A 44 -6.05 7.50 -5.95
N THR A 45 -6.05 7.07 -4.69
CA THR A 45 -5.86 5.67 -4.27
C THR A 45 -6.79 5.40 -3.10
N GLU A 46 -7.45 4.25 -3.12
CA GLU A 46 -8.30 3.77 -2.04
C GLU A 46 -7.86 2.37 -1.64
N HIS A 47 -7.90 2.07 -0.34
CA HIS A 47 -7.66 0.72 0.13
C HIS A 47 -8.95 -0.09 -0.05
N VAL A 48 -8.95 -1.01 -1.01
CA VAL A 48 -10.10 -1.85 -1.32
C VAL A 48 -9.86 -3.26 -0.79
N ILE A 49 -10.67 -3.68 0.17
CA ILE A 49 -10.59 -5.03 0.74
C ILE A 49 -10.93 -6.05 -0.35
N GLY A 50 -10.05 -7.03 -0.54
CA GLY A 50 -10.24 -8.10 -1.53
C GLY A 50 -9.88 -7.71 -2.96
N ILE A 51 -9.22 -6.57 -3.19
CA ILE A 51 -8.78 -6.14 -4.54
C ILE A 51 -7.89 -7.17 -5.24
N ALA A 52 -7.19 -8.01 -4.48
CA ALA A 52 -6.33 -9.07 -5.00
C ALA A 52 -7.07 -10.37 -5.40
N ALA A 53 -8.40 -10.44 -5.30
CA ALA A 53 -9.14 -11.68 -5.61
C ALA A 53 -9.01 -12.10 -7.09
N ASP A 54 -9.00 -11.12 -7.99
CA ASP A 54 -8.97 -11.32 -9.45
C ASP A 54 -7.58 -11.13 -10.06
N THR A 55 -6.53 -11.01 -9.24
CA THR A 55 -5.15 -10.93 -9.77
C THR A 55 -4.71 -12.26 -10.36
N ASP A 56 -3.62 -12.24 -11.13
CA ASP A 56 -3.05 -13.45 -11.70
C ASP A 56 -2.49 -14.40 -10.63
N GLU A 57 -2.23 -15.64 -11.05
CA GLU A 57 -1.78 -16.70 -10.14
C GLU A 57 -0.38 -16.47 -9.58
N GLU A 58 0.46 -15.69 -10.28
CA GLU A 58 1.79 -15.33 -9.78
C GLU A 58 1.66 -14.34 -8.61
N MET A 59 0.85 -13.30 -8.78
CA MET A 59 0.54 -12.33 -7.72
C MET A 59 -0.08 -13.01 -6.49
N LYS A 60 -1.05 -13.91 -6.69
CA LYS A 60 -1.65 -14.65 -5.57
C LYS A 60 -0.62 -15.52 -4.86
N LYS A 61 0.27 -16.17 -5.60
CA LYS A 61 1.34 -16.99 -5.02
C LYS A 61 2.29 -16.14 -4.19
N ASP A 62 2.69 -14.97 -4.69
CA ASP A 62 3.58 -14.06 -3.99
C ASP A 62 2.94 -13.52 -2.71
N LEU A 63 1.67 -13.08 -2.77
CA LEU A 63 0.92 -12.65 -1.58
C LEU A 63 0.84 -13.75 -0.51
N ASN A 64 0.57 -15.00 -0.92
CA ASN A 64 0.57 -16.13 0.00
C ASN A 64 1.98 -16.41 0.54
N ALA A 65 3.03 -16.29 -0.27
CA ALA A 65 4.40 -16.48 0.18
C ALA A 65 4.82 -15.43 1.21
N HIS A 66 4.44 -14.17 1.01
CA HIS A 66 4.65 -13.09 1.97
C HIS A 66 3.93 -13.39 3.29
N PHE A 67 2.63 -13.67 3.23
CA PHE A 67 1.84 -14.00 4.42
C PHE A 67 2.40 -15.20 5.18
N MET A 68 2.75 -16.28 4.47
CA MET A 68 3.35 -17.47 5.09
C MET A 68 4.72 -17.18 5.68
N GLY A 69 5.54 -16.34 5.03
CA GLY A 69 6.84 -15.92 5.53
C GLY A 69 6.70 -15.19 6.86
N GLU A 70 5.94 -14.09 6.86
CA GLU A 70 5.71 -13.24 8.04
C GLU A 70 5.07 -14.04 9.19
N ALA A 71 4.02 -14.83 8.91
CA ALA A 71 3.36 -15.63 9.94
C ALA A 71 4.25 -16.76 10.51
N THR A 72 5.25 -17.24 9.76
CA THR A 72 6.18 -18.27 10.24
C THR A 72 7.19 -17.69 11.24
N GLU A 73 7.46 -16.38 11.20
CA GLU A 73 8.43 -15.72 12.09
C GLU A 73 8.04 -15.83 13.56
N VAL A 74 6.74 -15.79 13.87
CA VAL A 74 6.21 -16.04 15.23
C VAL A 74 6.72 -17.37 15.78
N GLY A 75 6.57 -18.44 15.00
CA GLY A 75 7.02 -19.78 15.39
C GLY A 75 8.55 -19.86 15.50
N MET A 76 9.26 -19.20 14.60
CA MET A 76 10.73 -19.14 14.62
C MET A 76 11.23 -18.44 15.88
N TYR A 77 10.70 -17.27 16.21
CA TYR A 77 11.10 -16.51 17.39
C TYR A 77 10.78 -17.25 18.69
N LEU A 78 9.63 -17.95 18.78
CA LEU A 78 9.34 -18.81 19.93
C LEU A 78 10.33 -19.97 20.06
N ALA A 79 10.74 -20.59 18.94
CA ALA A 79 11.74 -21.65 18.96
C ALA A 79 13.12 -21.13 19.37
N MET A 80 13.53 -19.97 18.86
CA MET A 80 14.78 -19.29 19.21
C MET A 80 14.80 -18.89 20.70
N SER A 81 13.67 -18.37 21.21
CA SER A 81 13.51 -18.09 22.63
C SER A 81 13.76 -19.33 23.50
N ARG A 82 13.13 -20.45 23.15
CA ARG A 82 13.31 -21.72 23.86
C ARG A 82 14.75 -22.22 23.80
N GLN A 83 15.45 -22.00 22.68
CA GLN A 83 16.85 -22.38 22.55
C GLN A 83 17.76 -21.51 23.43
N ALA A 84 17.55 -20.19 23.43
CA ALA A 84 18.31 -19.26 24.26
C ALA A 84 18.16 -19.57 25.76
N ASP A 85 16.95 -19.92 26.20
CA ASP A 85 16.67 -20.33 27.58
C ASP A 85 17.47 -21.58 27.99
N ARG A 86 17.54 -22.58 27.10
CA ARG A 86 18.33 -23.82 27.32
C ARG A 86 19.83 -23.59 27.39
N GLU A 87 20.32 -22.59 26.67
CA GLU A 87 21.72 -22.19 26.68
C GLU A 87 22.08 -21.29 27.87
N GLY A 88 21.09 -20.88 28.67
CA GLY A 88 21.29 -20.05 29.86
C GLY A 88 21.30 -18.55 29.59
N TYR A 89 20.65 -18.10 28.51
CA TYR A 89 20.51 -16.69 28.14
C TYR A 89 19.06 -16.18 28.32
N PRO A 90 18.59 -15.98 29.56
CA PRO A 90 17.19 -15.65 29.83
C PRO A 90 16.76 -14.30 29.26
N GLU A 91 17.64 -13.29 29.21
CA GLU A 91 17.32 -11.97 28.64
C GLU A 91 17.11 -12.05 27.12
N ILE A 92 17.91 -12.89 26.43
CA ILE A 92 17.77 -13.14 24.99
C ILE A 92 16.48 -13.92 24.72
N ALA A 93 16.18 -14.92 25.56
CA ALA A 93 14.95 -15.68 25.45
C ALA A 93 13.70 -14.78 25.57
N GLU A 94 13.71 -13.82 26.49
CA GLU A 94 12.61 -12.86 26.66
C GLU A 94 12.48 -11.90 25.47
N ALA A 95 13.60 -11.41 24.95
CA ALA A 95 13.58 -10.57 23.74
C ALA A 95 12.93 -11.30 22.57
N PHE A 96 13.29 -12.56 22.32
CA PHE A 96 12.68 -13.35 21.26
C PHE A 96 11.19 -13.63 21.48
N LYS A 97 10.72 -13.82 22.73
CA LYS A 97 9.26 -13.93 22.97
C LYS A 97 8.54 -12.65 22.61
N ARG A 98 9.13 -11.49 22.93
CA ARG A 98 8.51 -10.21 22.59
C ARG A 98 8.43 -10.03 21.09
N TYR A 99 9.50 -10.32 20.34
CA TYR A 99 9.47 -10.25 18.88
C TYR A 99 8.40 -11.16 18.28
N ALA A 100 8.24 -12.37 18.81
CA ALA A 100 7.16 -13.26 18.37
C ALA A 100 5.77 -12.65 18.54
N TRP A 101 5.52 -11.90 19.62
CA TRP A 101 4.23 -11.24 19.85
C TRP A 101 4.04 -10.00 18.99
N GLU A 102 5.08 -9.21 18.77
CA GLU A 102 5.00 -8.06 17.85
C GLU A 102 4.68 -8.54 16.42
N GLU A 103 5.28 -9.65 15.96
CA GLU A 103 4.94 -10.24 14.65
C GLU A 103 3.55 -10.90 14.62
N ALA A 104 3.04 -11.39 15.75
CA ALA A 104 1.70 -11.99 15.81
C ALA A 104 0.56 -10.93 15.81
N GLU A 105 0.87 -9.71 16.25
CA GLU A 105 -0.06 -8.59 16.33
C GLU A 105 -0.05 -7.70 15.07
N HIS A 106 1.00 -7.82 14.25
CA HIS A 106 1.15 -7.17 12.94
C HIS A 106 0.12 -7.70 11.92
#